data_AF-I0R9K1-F1
#
_entry.id   AF-I0R9K1-F1
#
_cell.length_a   1.000
_cell.length_b   1.000
_cell.length_c   1.000
_cell.angle_alpha   90.00
_cell.angle_beta   90.00
_cell.angle_gamma   90.00
#
_symmetry.space_group_name_H-M   'P 1'
#
loop_
_entity.id
_entity.type
_entity.pdbx_description
1 polymer ?
#
loop_
_entity_poly.entity_id
_entity_poly.type
_entity_poly.pdbx_seq_one_letter_code
_entity_poly.pdbx_strand_id
1 'polypeptide(L)'
;MINELLEWLEYIEDVRQERKVKHKLKDIIVIVLFATLANVDDWVEMEYFAHYNEEYLKRYIKLKNGIPSHDTLCRVFGMLQPEILQQLYKKWQELLNRNEGEALKKIICIDGKTMRGNRNKESKANHIVTAWSKEDGFSLGQKVVDEKSNEITAIPELLEKINIKGQVV
;
A
#
# COMPACT_ATOMS: atom_id res chain seq x y z
N MET A 1 4.53 10.27 -13.87
CA MET A 1 3.72 9.76 -12.74
C MET A 1 3.68 8.23 -12.70
N ILE A 2 2.82 7.54 -13.47
CA ILE A 2 2.68 6.08 -13.31
C ILE A 2 3.92 5.27 -13.73
N ASN A 3 4.64 5.68 -14.78
CA ASN A 3 5.89 5.02 -15.18
C ASN A 3 6.96 5.09 -14.09
N GLU A 4 7.10 6.24 -13.42
CA GLU A 4 8.05 6.41 -12.29
C GLU A 4 7.70 5.48 -11.11
N LEU A 5 6.41 5.27 -10.85
CA LEU A 5 5.96 4.30 -9.84
C LEU A 5 6.31 2.86 -10.27
N LEU A 6 6.08 2.51 -11.53
CA LEU A 6 6.37 1.18 -12.06
C LEU A 6 7.88 0.87 -12.08
N GLU A 7 8.71 1.88 -12.33
CA GLU A 7 10.17 1.77 -12.18
C GLU A 7 10.56 1.58 -10.72
N TRP A 8 9.97 2.36 -9.81
CA TRP A 8 10.21 2.22 -8.38
C TRP A 8 9.89 0.80 -7.86
N LEU A 9 8.81 0.19 -8.34
CA LEU A 9 8.43 -1.18 -8.00
C LEU A 9 9.46 -2.25 -8.39
N GLU A 10 10.33 -2.01 -9.38
CA GLU A 10 11.40 -2.96 -9.72
C GLU A 10 12.52 -2.99 -8.67
N TYR A 11 12.63 -2.00 -7.78
CA TYR A 11 13.62 -1.99 -6.70
C TYR A 11 13.19 -2.75 -5.46
N ILE A 12 11.94 -3.21 -5.40
CA ILE A 12 11.46 -4.03 -4.28
C ILE A 12 12.17 -5.38 -4.34
N GLU A 13 12.85 -5.73 -3.25
CA GLU A 13 13.51 -7.02 -3.11
C GLU A 13 12.48 -8.16 -3.16
N ASP A 14 12.70 -9.11 -4.06
CA ASP A 14 11.88 -10.31 -4.18
C ASP A 14 12.45 -11.44 -3.31
N VAL A 15 11.94 -11.55 -2.09
CA VAL A 15 12.36 -12.56 -1.10
C VAL A 15 11.94 -14.00 -1.45
N ARG A 16 11.23 -14.21 -2.57
CA ARG A 16 10.77 -15.53 -3.01
C ARG A 16 11.94 -16.33 -3.59
N GLN A 17 11.84 -17.66 -3.52
CA GLN A 17 12.85 -18.55 -4.09
C GLN A 17 12.89 -18.42 -5.62
N GLU A 18 13.94 -17.80 -6.17
CA GLU A 18 14.08 -17.43 -7.59
C GLU A 18 13.71 -18.57 -8.56
N ARG A 19 14.18 -19.81 -8.30
CA ARG A 19 13.89 -21.00 -9.13
C ARG A 19 12.41 -21.41 -9.19
N LYS A 20 11.57 -20.90 -8.29
CA LYS A 20 10.13 -21.19 -8.19
C LYS A 20 9.27 -20.00 -8.59
N VAL A 21 9.86 -18.92 -9.11
CA VAL A 21 9.13 -17.71 -9.52
C VAL A 21 8.79 -17.78 -11.01
N LYS A 22 7.48 -17.82 -11.31
CA LYS A 22 6.97 -17.65 -12.68
C LYS A 22 6.55 -16.19 -12.96
N HIS A 23 5.95 -15.52 -12.00
CA HIS A 23 5.42 -14.16 -12.18
C HIS A 23 6.28 -13.15 -11.43
N LYS A 24 6.65 -12.06 -12.11
CA LYS A 24 7.40 -10.96 -11.50
C LYS A 24 6.64 -10.39 -10.31
N LEU A 25 7.37 -9.97 -9.27
CA LEU A 25 6.76 -9.35 -8.10
C LEU A 25 5.99 -8.08 -8.47
N LYS A 26 6.61 -7.23 -9.31
CA LYS A 26 5.97 -6.03 -9.88
C LYS A 26 4.63 -6.33 -10.54
N ASP A 27 4.57 -7.36 -11.39
CA ASP A 27 3.35 -7.70 -12.14
C ASP A 27 2.20 -8.04 -11.17
N ILE A 28 2.50 -8.78 -10.10
CA ILE A 28 1.51 -9.11 -9.04
C ILE A 28 1.06 -7.85 -8.29
N ILE A 29 2.00 -7.00 -7.87
CA ILE A 29 1.67 -5.76 -7.14
C ILE A 29 0.77 -4.84 -7.98
N VAL A 30 1.07 -4.71 -9.28
CA VAL A 30 0.28 -3.87 -10.20
C VAL A 30 -1.13 -4.41 -10.37
N ILE A 31 -1.29 -5.74 -10.53
CA ILE A 31 -2.62 -6.37 -10.63
C ILE A 31 -3.44 -6.06 -9.38
N VAL A 32 -2.89 -6.33 -8.19
CA VAL A 32 -3.59 -6.13 -6.92
C VAL A 32 -3.96 -4.65 -6.73
N LEU A 33 -3.03 -3.74 -7.02
CA LEU A 33 -3.28 -2.30 -6.93
C LEU A 33 -4.43 -1.86 -7.84
N PHE A 34 -4.40 -2.27 -9.11
CA PHE A 34 -5.41 -1.85 -10.09
C PHE A 34 -6.78 -2.44 -9.78
N ALA A 35 -6.83 -3.71 -9.37
CA ALA A 35 -8.06 -4.35 -8.94
C ALA A 35 -8.65 -3.64 -7.69
N THR A 36 -7.81 -3.33 -6.70
CA THR A 36 -8.23 -2.59 -5.50
C THR A 36 -8.78 -1.20 -5.85
N LEU A 37 -8.14 -0.48 -6.77
CA LEU A 37 -8.62 0.82 -7.26
C LEU A 37 -9.94 0.70 -8.04
N ALA A 38 -10.19 -0.43 -8.69
CA ALA A 38 -11.46 -0.78 -9.30
C ALA A 38 -12.50 -1.30 -8.29
N ASN A 39 -12.22 -1.19 -6.99
CA ASN A 39 -13.07 -1.64 -5.89
C ASN A 39 -13.31 -3.15 -5.88
N VAL A 40 -12.32 -3.92 -6.30
CA VAL A 40 -12.28 -5.38 -6.19
C VAL A 40 -11.43 -5.75 -4.98
N ASP A 41 -12.03 -6.39 -3.98
CA ASP A 41 -11.40 -6.69 -2.69
C ASP A 41 -11.28 -8.19 -2.35
N ASP A 42 -11.74 -9.09 -3.25
CA ASP A 42 -11.56 -10.54 -3.14
C ASP A 42 -10.50 -11.08 -4.13
N TRP A 43 -9.67 -12.04 -3.70
CA TRP A 43 -8.57 -12.57 -4.52
C TRP A 43 -9.03 -13.29 -5.80
N VAL A 44 -10.16 -14.00 -5.74
CA VAL A 44 -10.73 -14.70 -6.89
C VAL A 44 -11.27 -13.66 -7.88
N GLU A 45 -11.93 -12.62 -7.36
CA GLU A 45 -12.37 -11.50 -8.20
C GLU A 45 -11.19 -10.72 -8.79
N MET A 46 -10.06 -10.57 -8.08
CA MET A 46 -8.86 -9.94 -8.63
C MET A 46 -8.26 -10.74 -9.80
N GLU A 47 -8.30 -12.07 -9.75
CA GLU A 47 -7.92 -12.93 -10.88
C GLU A 47 -8.85 -12.71 -12.07
N TYR A 48 -10.18 -12.69 -11.85
CA TYR A 48 -11.15 -12.40 -12.91
C TYR A 48 -10.97 -11.00 -13.50
N PHE A 49 -10.75 -9.99 -12.66
CA PHE A 49 -10.44 -8.62 -13.08
C PHE A 49 -9.20 -8.60 -13.99
N ALA A 50 -8.16 -9.33 -13.61
CA ALA A 50 -6.91 -9.37 -14.35
C ALA A 50 -7.08 -10.06 -15.72
N HIS A 51 -7.89 -11.12 -15.80
CA HIS A 51 -8.27 -11.74 -17.07
C HIS A 51 -9.11 -10.81 -17.96
N TYR A 52 -10.12 -10.16 -17.38
CA TYR A 52 -11.00 -9.26 -18.13
C TYR A 52 -10.26 -8.03 -18.68
N ASN A 53 -9.24 -7.56 -17.94
CA ASN A 53 -8.48 -6.35 -18.27
C ASN A 53 -7.05 -6.66 -18.76
N GLU A 54 -6.77 -7.88 -19.22
CA GLU A 54 -5.40 -8.31 -19.57
C GLU A 54 -4.73 -7.37 -20.57
N GLU A 55 -5.45 -6.99 -21.63
CA GLU A 55 -4.93 -6.07 -22.67
C GLU A 55 -4.66 -4.65 -22.13
N TYR A 56 -5.40 -4.22 -21.12
CA TYR A 56 -5.14 -2.96 -20.44
C TYR A 56 -3.91 -3.06 -19.53
N LEU A 57 -3.79 -4.15 -18.75
CA LEU A 57 -2.65 -4.42 -17.88
C LEU A 57 -1.35 -4.54 -18.66
N LYS A 58 -1.38 -5.14 -19.87
CA LYS A 58 -0.22 -5.27 -20.77
C LYS A 58 0.42 -3.94 -21.17
N ARG A 59 -0.29 -2.81 -21.00
CA ARG A 59 0.28 -1.46 -21.22
C ARG A 59 1.30 -1.08 -20.13
N TYR A 60 1.26 -1.73 -18.98
CA TYR A 60 2.07 -1.40 -17.79
C TYR A 60 3.00 -2.55 -17.37
N ILE A 61 2.58 -3.81 -17.59
CA ILE A 61 3.30 -5.02 -17.16
C ILE A 61 3.37 -6.05 -18.29
N LYS A 62 4.38 -6.93 -18.28
CA LYS A 62 4.63 -7.83 -19.42
C LYS A 62 3.80 -9.11 -19.38
N LEU A 63 3.50 -9.65 -18.19
CA LEU A 63 2.71 -10.87 -18.02
C LEU A 63 3.24 -12.05 -18.86
N LYS A 64 4.56 -12.25 -18.90
CA LYS A 64 5.22 -13.26 -19.76
C LYS A 64 4.65 -14.68 -19.61
N ASN A 65 4.15 -15.01 -18.42
CA ASN A 65 3.60 -16.32 -18.09
C ASN A 65 2.08 -16.26 -17.86
N GLY A 66 1.40 -15.24 -18.39
CA GLY A 66 -0.03 -15.00 -18.19
C GLY A 66 -0.37 -14.40 -16.82
N ILE A 67 -1.67 -14.36 -16.54
CA ILE A 67 -2.25 -13.90 -15.27
C ILE A 67 -1.91 -14.90 -14.16
N PRO A 68 -1.37 -14.46 -13.01
CA PRO A 68 -1.21 -15.31 -11.83
C PRO A 68 -2.58 -15.69 -11.26
N SER A 69 -2.72 -16.93 -10.77
CA SER A 69 -3.93 -17.37 -10.06
C SER A 69 -4.16 -16.58 -8.76
N HIS A 70 -5.40 -16.56 -8.25
CA HIS A 70 -5.75 -15.97 -6.97
C HIS A 70 -4.89 -16.50 -5.81
N ASP A 71 -4.58 -17.80 -5.78
CA ASP A 71 -3.64 -18.40 -4.82
C ASP A 71 -2.24 -17.78 -4.90
N THR A 72 -1.77 -17.50 -6.12
CA THR A 72 -0.47 -16.86 -6.35
C THR A 72 -0.50 -15.40 -5.92
N LEU A 73 -1.56 -14.66 -6.25
CA LEU A 73 -1.76 -13.27 -5.83
C LEU A 73 -1.76 -13.19 -4.30
N CYS A 74 -2.65 -13.92 -3.64
CA CYS A 74 -2.80 -13.94 -2.19
C CYS A 74 -1.49 -14.32 -1.48
N ARG A 75 -0.85 -15.42 -1.90
CA ARG A 75 0.36 -15.92 -1.24
C ARG A 75 1.53 -14.96 -1.40
N VAL A 76 1.72 -14.40 -2.60
CA VAL A 76 2.86 -13.49 -2.85
C VAL A 76 2.62 -12.15 -2.18
N PHE A 77 1.41 -11.61 -2.26
CA PHE A 77 1.09 -10.34 -1.61
C PHE A 77 1.17 -10.47 -0.08
N GLY A 78 0.75 -11.61 0.48
CA GLY A 78 0.90 -11.92 1.91
C GLY A 78 2.35 -12.12 2.38
N MET A 79 3.32 -12.31 1.47
CA MET A 79 4.74 -12.33 1.80
C MET A 79 5.37 -10.93 1.82
N LEU A 80 4.68 -9.90 1.33
CA LEU A 80 5.19 -8.54 1.35
C LEU A 80 5.22 -8.00 2.77
N GLN A 81 6.34 -7.38 3.13
CA GLN A 81 6.44 -6.64 4.38
C GLN A 81 5.50 -5.42 4.32
N PRO A 82 4.72 -5.12 5.39
CA PRO A 82 3.85 -3.95 5.44
C PRO A 82 4.56 -2.64 5.12
N GLU A 83 5.85 -2.54 5.44
CA GLU A 83 6.71 -1.39 5.16
C GLU A 83 6.82 -1.10 3.67
N ILE A 84 6.81 -2.12 2.81
CA ILE A 84 6.86 -1.97 1.35
C ILE A 84 5.58 -1.27 0.86
N LEU A 85 4.43 -1.63 1.41
CA LEU A 85 3.15 -0.99 1.07
C LEU A 85 3.12 0.47 1.56
N GLN A 86 3.66 0.75 2.73
CA GLN A 86 3.81 2.13 3.23
C GLN A 86 4.72 2.96 2.32
N GLN A 87 5.84 2.39 1.87
CA GLN A 87 6.75 3.06 0.94
C GLN A 87 6.11 3.28 -0.44
N LEU A 88 5.39 2.30 -0.97
CA LEU A 88 4.63 2.42 -2.21
C LEU A 88 3.63 3.58 -2.11
N TYR A 89 2.91 3.64 -1.00
CA TYR A 89 1.95 4.68 -0.72
C TYR A 89 2.59 6.07 -0.61
N LYS A 90 3.70 6.19 0.11
CA LYS A 90 4.49 7.42 0.18
C LYS A 90 4.99 7.86 -1.19
N LYS A 91 5.51 6.94 -1.99
CA LYS A 91 5.97 7.23 -3.35
C LYS A 91 4.83 7.74 -4.23
N TRP A 92 3.64 7.15 -4.11
CA TRP A 92 2.44 7.60 -4.80
C TRP A 92 2.08 9.05 -4.40
N GLN A 93 2.10 9.36 -3.10
CA GLN A 93 1.83 10.71 -2.60
C GLN A 93 2.84 11.75 -3.09
N GLU A 94 4.14 11.44 -3.06
CA GLU A 94 5.18 12.32 -3.60
C GLU A 94 4.92 12.67 -5.07
N LEU A 95 4.45 11.69 -5.84
CA LEU A 95 4.14 11.86 -7.26
C LEU A 95 2.86 12.69 -7.48
N LEU A 96 1.85 12.55 -6.63
CA LEU A 96 0.62 13.37 -6.68
C LEU A 96 0.89 14.83 -6.28
N ASN A 97 1.64 15.03 -5.20
CA ASN A 97 1.89 16.34 -4.61
C ASN A 97 2.93 17.16 -5.39
N ARG A 98 3.56 16.60 -6.44
CA ARG A 98 4.61 17.27 -7.24
C ARG A 98 4.15 18.59 -7.88
N ASN A 99 2.85 18.77 -8.09
CA ASN A 99 2.25 19.98 -8.67
C ASN A 99 1.47 20.82 -7.64
N GLU A 100 1.32 20.34 -6.41
CA GLU A 100 0.72 21.12 -5.32
C GLU A 100 1.80 22.00 -4.71
N GLY A 101 1.80 23.29 -5.10
CA GLY A 101 2.75 24.28 -4.60
C GLY A 101 2.74 24.42 -3.06
N GLU A 102 3.80 25.03 -2.53
CA GLU A 102 4.12 25.23 -1.10
C GLU A 102 3.10 26.03 -0.26
N ALA A 103 1.87 26.26 -0.73
CA ALA A 103 1.00 27.32 -0.20
C ALA A 103 -0.19 26.86 0.66
N LEU A 104 -0.55 25.57 0.68
CA LEU A 104 -1.66 25.10 1.50
C LEU A 104 -1.16 24.56 2.84
N LYS A 105 -1.44 25.31 3.90
CA LYS A 105 -1.43 24.75 5.27
C LYS A 105 -2.56 23.73 5.34
N LYS A 106 -2.19 22.46 5.42
CA LYS A 106 -3.05 21.30 5.61
C LYS A 106 -3.24 21.06 7.10
N ILE A 107 -4.45 20.64 7.47
CA ILE A 107 -4.78 20.15 8.80
C ILE A 107 -4.62 18.63 8.78
N ILE A 108 -3.66 18.14 9.54
CA ILE A 108 -3.34 16.73 9.69
C ILE A 108 -4.03 16.21 10.94
N CYS A 109 -5.16 15.54 10.78
CA CYS A 109 -5.87 14.91 11.89
C CYS A 109 -5.20 13.59 12.28
N ILE A 110 -4.97 13.40 13.57
CA ILE A 110 -4.47 12.13 14.12
C ILE A 110 -5.63 11.38 14.79
N ASP A 111 -5.83 10.11 14.42
CA ASP A 111 -6.89 9.27 14.96
C ASP A 111 -6.45 7.82 15.14
N GLY A 112 -6.77 7.22 16.29
CA GLY A 112 -6.50 5.83 16.65
C GLY A 112 -7.74 4.94 16.43
N LYS A 113 -7.62 3.89 15.60
CA LYS A 113 -8.70 2.94 15.34
C LYS A 113 -8.23 1.49 15.53
N THR A 114 -9.06 0.69 16.19
CA THR A 114 -8.86 -0.75 16.29
C THR A 114 -9.51 -1.47 15.12
N MET A 115 -8.71 -2.23 14.37
CA MET A 115 -9.17 -2.98 13.20
C MET A 115 -10.09 -4.13 13.62
N ARG A 116 -11.22 -4.29 12.90
CA ARG A 116 -12.11 -5.45 13.07
C ARG A 116 -11.67 -6.59 12.16
N GLY A 117 -11.99 -7.82 12.54
CA GLY A 117 -11.73 -9.02 11.71
C GLY A 117 -10.28 -9.52 11.69
N ASN A 118 -9.33 -8.78 12.28
CA ASN A 118 -7.91 -9.16 12.32
C ASN A 118 -7.43 -9.62 13.71
N ARG A 119 -8.28 -10.35 14.45
CA ARG A 119 -7.93 -10.99 15.72
C ARG A 119 -7.91 -12.49 15.52
N ASN A 120 -6.90 -13.18 16.06
CA ASN A 120 -6.88 -14.64 16.09
C ASN A 120 -6.80 -15.14 17.56
N LYS A 121 -6.57 -16.44 17.77
CA LYS A 121 -6.49 -17.01 19.13
C LYS A 121 -5.26 -16.54 19.93
N GLU A 122 -4.20 -16.13 19.23
CA GLU A 122 -2.88 -15.85 19.78
C GLU A 122 -2.54 -14.35 19.81
N SER A 123 -3.20 -13.52 18.99
CA SER A 123 -2.94 -12.09 18.87
C SER A 123 -4.21 -11.25 19.06
N LYS A 124 -4.07 -10.09 19.71
CA LYS A 124 -5.15 -9.11 19.78
C LYS A 124 -5.36 -8.44 18.43
N ALA A 125 -6.50 -7.75 18.29
CA ALA A 125 -6.75 -6.93 17.12
C ALA A 125 -5.76 -5.77 17.06
N ASN A 126 -5.23 -5.48 15.86
CA ASN A 126 -4.32 -4.37 15.65
C ASN A 126 -5.01 -3.03 15.94
N HIS A 127 -4.38 -2.22 16.78
CA HIS A 127 -4.74 -0.82 16.99
C HIS A 127 -3.82 0.07 16.16
N ILE A 128 -4.37 0.93 15.33
CA ILE A 128 -3.63 1.69 14.32
C ILE A 128 -3.91 3.18 14.50
N VAL A 129 -2.85 3.97 14.59
CA VAL A 129 -2.92 5.43 14.51
C VAL A 129 -2.74 5.85 13.06
N THR A 130 -3.63 6.70 12.58
CA THR A 130 -3.63 7.24 11.21
C THR A 130 -3.46 8.75 11.24
N ALA A 131 -2.61 9.28 10.37
CA ALA A 131 -2.54 10.69 10.06
C ALA A 131 -3.38 10.94 8.81
N TRP A 132 -4.34 11.86 8.87
CA TRP A 132 -5.29 12.13 7.79
C TRP A 132 -5.23 13.60 7.38
N SER A 133 -5.04 13.86 6.09
CA SER A 133 -5.10 15.22 5.55
C SER A 133 -6.55 15.58 5.23
N LYS A 134 -7.10 16.58 5.93
CA LYS A 134 -8.48 17.02 5.70
C LYS A 134 -8.66 17.57 4.28
N GLU A 135 -7.68 18.33 3.81
CA GLU A 135 -7.71 18.99 2.51
C GLU A 135 -7.52 17.99 1.36
N ASP A 136 -6.62 17.01 1.53
CA ASP A 136 -6.35 16.04 0.46
C ASP A 136 -7.38 14.90 0.42
N GLY A 137 -8.11 14.69 1.52
CA GLY A 137 -9.10 13.63 1.62
C GLY A 137 -8.48 12.23 1.63
N PHE A 138 -7.22 12.09 2.05
CA PHE A 138 -6.56 10.79 2.22
C PHE A 138 -5.63 10.74 3.43
N SER A 139 -5.29 9.51 3.84
CA SER A 139 -4.36 9.24 4.94
C SER A 139 -2.93 9.61 4.55
N LEU A 140 -2.18 10.40 5.32
CA LEU A 140 -0.76 10.65 5.06
C LEU A 140 0.14 9.49 5.48
N GLY A 141 -0.26 8.72 6.49
CA GLY A 141 0.51 7.59 6.99
C GLY A 141 -0.21 6.87 8.12
N GLN A 142 0.27 5.67 8.44
CA GLN A 142 -0.31 4.84 9.50
C GLN A 142 0.78 4.12 10.29
N LYS A 143 0.54 3.91 11.58
CA LYS A 143 1.42 3.15 12.47
C LYS A 143 0.59 2.26 13.39
N VAL A 144 0.96 0.98 13.46
CA VAL A 144 0.39 0.04 14.44
C VAL A 144 0.96 0.37 15.82
N VAL A 145 0.09 0.42 16.83
CA VAL A 145 0.47 0.57 18.23
C VAL A 145 0.77 -0.82 18.79
N ASP A 146 1.98 -0.99 19.33
CA ASP A 146 2.41 -2.27 19.91
C ASP A 146 1.53 -2.66 21.11
N GLU A 147 1.34 -3.97 21.34
CA GLU A 147 0.40 -4.48 22.35
C GLU A 147 0.66 -3.99 23.79
N LYS A 148 1.92 -3.63 24.09
CA LYS A 148 2.35 -3.11 25.40
C LYS A 148 2.65 -1.61 25.39
N SER A 149 2.24 -0.92 24.32
CA SER A 149 2.50 0.49 24.09
C SER A 149 1.20 1.28 23.97
N ASN A 150 1.29 2.56 23.63
CA ASN A 150 0.14 3.46 23.47
C ASN A 150 0.33 4.45 22.32
N GLU A 151 -0.72 5.20 21.99
CA GLU A 151 -0.72 6.18 20.90
C GLU A 151 0.33 7.29 21.11
N ILE A 152 0.60 7.69 22.37
CA ILE A 152 1.55 8.78 22.69
C ILE A 152 2.94 8.47 22.14
N THR A 153 3.36 7.21 22.16
CA THR A 153 4.64 6.78 21.59
C THR A 153 4.58 6.52 20.09
N ALA A 154 3.43 6.11 19.56
CA ALA A 154 3.28 5.78 18.14
C ALA A 154 3.14 7.03 17.25
N ILE A 155 2.53 8.10 17.77
CA ILE A 155 2.32 9.36 17.04
C ILE A 155 3.64 10.00 16.61
N PRO A 156 4.66 10.18 17.47
CA PRO A 156 5.96 10.72 17.06
C PRO A 156 6.59 9.92 15.90
N GLU A 157 6.62 8.59 15.99
CA GLU A 157 7.17 7.73 14.94
C GLU A 157 6.40 7.85 13.62
N LEU A 158 5.09 8.05 13.70
CA LEU A 158 4.26 8.29 12.52
C LEU A 158 4.59 9.64 11.88
N LEU A 159 4.68 10.70 12.69
CA LEU A 159 4.96 12.06 12.25
C LEU A 159 6.35 12.19 11.60
N GLU A 160 7.34 11.42 12.06
CA GLU A 160 8.67 11.37 11.45
C GLU A 160 8.66 10.81 10.01
N LYS A 161 7.68 9.97 9.67
CA LYS A 161 7.58 9.33 8.35
C LYS A 161 6.90 10.20 7.29
N ILE A 162 6.17 11.24 7.72
CA ILE A 162 5.37 12.12 6.86
C ILE A 162 5.90 13.56 6.88
N ASN A 163 5.68 14.32 5.79
CA ASN A 163 6.14 15.70 5.73
C ASN A 163 5.16 16.65 6.43
N ILE A 164 5.44 16.98 7.69
CA ILE A 164 4.60 17.86 8.53
C ILE A 164 5.11 19.30 8.61
N LYS A 165 6.22 19.63 7.93
CA LYS A 165 6.81 20.98 8.01
C LYS A 165 5.85 22.03 7.47
N GLY A 166 5.52 23.02 8.29
CA GLY A 166 4.59 24.10 7.96
C GLY A 166 3.11 23.71 8.03
N GLN A 167 2.79 22.49 8.46
CA GLN A 167 1.43 21.96 8.60
C GLN A 167 0.91 22.13 10.03
N VAL A 168 -0.41 22.03 10.21
CA VAL A 168 -1.05 22.01 11.54
C VAL A 168 -1.44 20.56 11.84
N VAL A 169 -1.04 20.06 13.01
CA VAL A 169 -1.37 18.71 13.52
C VAL A 169 -2.30 18.85 14.72
#